data_AF-A0A3D0Y7P9-F1
#
_entry.id   AF-A0A3D0Y7P9-F1
#
_cell.length_a   1.000
_cell.length_b   1.000
_cell.length_c   1.000
_cell.angle_alpha   90.00
_cell.angle_beta   90.00
_cell.angle_gamma   90.00
#
_symmetry.space_group_name_H-M   'P 1'
#
loop_
_entity.id
_entity.type
_entity.pdbx_description
1 polymer ?
#
loop_
_entity_poly.entity_id
_entity_poly.type
_entity_poly.pdbx_seq_one_letter_code
_entity_poly.pdbx_strand_id
1 'polypeptide(L)'
;MATKGYIKEVPNNPLETGAYVVAVSASGIATVTPIIVEVTEEPEPPVVAADVPVGNYLKFGAYLSQPIVWRVINKVDAAYLAANPGSGLHEGDLMLLSDKIISIKPFDATGENLITGAGGDADRGLYGSNYWDKSNLKAWLNSSAGAGTVDWLTYLSPTAARVYSSYNPYDAEKGFLADGNFNGVERSKIMPVTHKTILADTDAATAAKTGGTESHTYTSTNASAAVENYVNANYKDTTESVFLLGIKELNDYVYSNGVLGDGVTWTKAYPTGQAVTQSTAGGYTDAGLNTGAYWYYWLRDSYASNSCNVRYVYTDGVVDYYYPYISIFGVRPALFLSPSGMTLDGASGASEGEANTITWE
;
A
#
# COMPACT_ATOMS: atom_id res chain seq x y z
N MET A 1 -19.75 -9.53 76.25
CA MET A 1 -18.66 -10.42 75.83
C MET A 1 -18.52 -10.26 74.32
N ALA A 2 -17.43 -9.66 73.83
CA ALA A 2 -17.17 -9.59 72.39
C ALA A 2 -16.58 -10.93 71.94
N THR A 3 -17.32 -11.64 71.11
CA THR A 3 -16.90 -12.91 70.50
C THR A 3 -15.72 -12.62 69.57
N LYS A 4 -14.55 -13.21 69.86
CA LYS A 4 -13.38 -13.12 68.98
C LYS A 4 -13.70 -13.86 67.69
N GLY A 5 -13.89 -13.13 66.59
CA GLY A 5 -13.97 -13.70 65.25
C GLY A 5 -12.57 -14.11 64.78
N TYR A 6 -12.45 -15.30 64.20
CA TYR A 6 -11.21 -15.75 63.55
C TYR A 6 -11.31 -15.47 62.05
N ILE A 7 -10.24 -14.95 61.47
CA ILE A 7 -10.09 -14.89 60.01
C ILE A 7 -9.87 -16.34 59.55
N LYS A 8 -10.81 -16.87 58.76
CA LYS A 8 -10.81 -18.28 58.35
C LYS A 8 -9.65 -18.59 57.41
N GLU A 9 -9.27 -17.64 56.55
CA GLU A 9 -8.17 -17.74 55.60
C GLU A 9 -7.57 -16.34 55.34
N VAL A 10 -6.24 -16.24 55.28
CA VAL A 10 -5.57 -15.02 54.82
C VAL A 10 -5.68 -15.02 53.28
N PRO A 11 -6.23 -13.96 52.64
CA PRO A 11 -6.31 -13.90 51.18
C PRO A 11 -4.92 -13.98 50.55
N ASN A 12 -4.78 -14.79 49.50
CA ASN A 12 -3.55 -14.84 48.71
C ASN A 12 -3.31 -13.49 48.01
N ASN A 13 -2.06 -13.02 47.99
CA ASN A 13 -1.65 -11.84 47.24
C ASN A 13 -1.56 -12.19 45.74
N PRO A 14 -2.42 -11.65 44.86
CA PRO A 14 -2.32 -11.91 43.43
C PRO A 14 -1.11 -11.23 42.77
N LEU A 15 -0.38 -10.34 43.47
CA LEU A 15 0.80 -9.63 42.95
C LEU A 15 2.14 -10.22 43.43
N GLU A 16 2.12 -11.23 44.31
CA GLU A 16 3.30 -11.87 44.95
C GLU A 16 4.36 -10.91 45.55
N THR A 17 4.05 -9.62 45.68
CA THR A 17 4.96 -8.58 46.16
C THR A 17 4.26 -7.63 47.15
N GLY A 18 4.92 -7.36 48.28
CA GLY A 18 4.41 -6.52 49.37
C GLY A 18 3.59 -7.26 50.45
N ALA A 19 3.51 -6.69 51.66
CA ALA A 19 2.76 -7.25 52.79
C ALA A 19 1.38 -6.59 52.93
N TYR A 20 0.31 -7.39 53.04
CA TYR A 20 -1.02 -6.87 53.41
C TYR A 20 -1.07 -6.47 54.88
N VAL A 21 -1.63 -5.29 55.15
CA VAL A 21 -1.95 -4.88 56.52
C VAL A 21 -3.43 -5.11 56.76
N VAL A 22 -3.75 -6.04 57.67
CA VAL A 22 -5.11 -6.23 58.20
C VAL A 22 -5.20 -5.50 59.52
N ALA A 23 -5.95 -4.40 59.56
CA ALA A 23 -6.25 -3.67 60.79
C ALA A 23 -7.67 -4.01 61.26
N VAL A 24 -7.83 -4.23 62.56
CA VAL A 24 -9.15 -4.43 63.18
C VAL A 24 -9.51 -3.16 63.94
N SER A 25 -10.60 -2.52 63.53
CA SER A 25 -11.14 -1.37 64.25
C SER A 25 -11.59 -1.75 65.67
N ALA A 26 -11.68 -0.78 66.58
CA ALA A 26 -12.19 -0.99 67.94
C ALA A 26 -13.62 -1.59 67.98
N SER A 27 -14.37 -1.48 66.87
CA SER A 27 -15.68 -2.08 66.62
C SER A 27 -15.67 -3.51 66.06
N GLY A 28 -14.50 -4.12 65.88
CA GLY A 28 -14.36 -5.51 65.40
C GLY A 28 -14.50 -5.69 63.88
N ILE A 29 -14.58 -4.59 63.12
CA ILE A 29 -14.60 -4.63 61.65
C ILE A 29 -13.15 -4.66 61.17
N ALA A 30 -12.78 -5.68 60.40
CA ALA A 30 -11.49 -5.79 59.74
C ALA A 30 -11.48 -4.97 58.44
N THR A 31 -10.46 -4.14 58.27
CA THR A 31 -10.20 -3.39 57.04
C THR A 31 -8.87 -3.84 56.45
N VAL A 32 -8.87 -4.21 55.16
CA VAL A 32 -7.68 -4.59 54.40
C VAL A 32 -7.22 -3.38 53.61
N THR A 33 -5.94 -3.05 53.68
CA THR A 33 -5.36 -1.94 52.92
C THR A 33 -4.23 -2.46 52.02
N PRO A 34 -4.21 -2.10 50.72
CA PRO A 34 -5.19 -1.29 49.99
C PRO A 34 -6.50 -2.04 49.64
N ILE A 35 -7.61 -1.30 49.59
CA ILE A 35 -8.97 -1.83 49.27
C ILE A 35 -9.17 -2.02 47.76
N ILE A 36 -8.38 -1.31 46.95
CA ILE A 36 -8.41 -1.36 45.48
C ILE A 36 -6.98 -1.60 45.02
N VAL A 37 -6.79 -2.68 44.28
CA VAL A 37 -5.58 -2.92 43.49
C VAL A 37 -5.94 -2.54 42.07
N GLU A 38 -5.40 -1.43 41.58
CA GLU A 38 -5.44 -1.14 40.14
C GLU A 38 -4.47 -2.12 39.47
N VAL A 39 -5.02 -3.07 38.70
CA VAL A 39 -4.24 -3.85 37.75
C VAL A 39 -4.03 -2.93 36.56
N THR A 40 -2.92 -2.18 36.57
CA THR A 40 -2.38 -1.67 35.32
C THR A 40 -1.91 -2.89 34.54
N GLU A 41 -2.61 -3.26 33.47
CA GLU A 41 -1.98 -4.04 32.42
C GLU A 41 -0.69 -3.29 32.08
N GLU A 42 0.45 -3.91 32.38
CA GLU A 42 1.71 -3.49 31.80
C GLU A 42 1.48 -3.59 30.28
N PRO A 43 1.65 -2.51 29.50
CA PRO A 43 1.48 -2.60 28.06
C PRO A 43 2.35 -3.78 27.60
N GLU A 44 1.77 -4.68 26.82
CA GLU A 44 2.53 -5.82 26.31
C GLU A 44 3.85 -5.29 25.74
N PRO A 45 4.97 -5.96 26.03
CA PRO A 45 6.27 -5.51 25.55
C PRO A 45 6.15 -5.25 24.04
N PRO A 46 6.73 -4.16 23.52
CA PRO A 46 6.58 -3.79 22.12
C PRO A 46 6.89 -5.01 21.25
N VAL A 47 5.88 -5.45 20.48
CA VAL A 47 6.02 -6.59 19.58
C VAL A 47 7.10 -6.20 18.58
N VAL A 48 8.19 -6.96 18.58
CA VAL A 48 9.27 -6.77 17.63
C VAL A 48 8.70 -7.03 16.25
N ALA A 49 8.93 -6.09 15.34
CA ALA A 49 8.44 -6.10 13.96
C ALA A 49 8.73 -7.39 13.15
N ALA A 50 9.60 -8.26 13.65
CA ALA A 50 9.90 -9.58 13.11
C ALA A 50 8.70 -10.55 13.08
N ASP A 51 7.61 -10.29 13.82
CA ASP A 51 6.50 -11.25 13.96
C ASP A 51 5.22 -10.90 13.17
N VAL A 52 5.23 -9.84 12.35
CA VAL A 52 4.02 -9.49 11.58
C VAL A 52 3.77 -10.53 10.48
N PRO A 53 2.65 -11.27 10.51
CA PRO A 53 2.37 -12.30 9.51
C PRO A 53 1.80 -11.71 8.23
N VAL A 54 2.01 -12.43 7.12
CA VAL A 54 1.28 -12.16 5.86
C VAL A 54 -0.22 -12.31 6.12
N GLY A 55 -1.02 -11.38 5.59
CA GLY A 55 -2.45 -11.30 5.86
C GLY A 55 -2.84 -10.28 6.93
N ASN A 56 -1.89 -9.81 7.74
CA ASN A 56 -2.17 -8.77 8.74
C ASN A 56 -2.21 -7.36 8.15
N TYR A 57 -2.78 -6.46 8.94
CA TYR A 57 -2.98 -5.05 8.64
C TYR A 57 -2.12 -4.16 9.53
N LEU A 58 -1.46 -3.19 8.90
CA LEU A 58 -0.62 -2.16 9.52
C LEU A 58 -1.14 -0.77 9.16
N LYS A 59 -0.85 0.24 9.97
CA LYS A 59 -1.29 1.61 9.75
C LYS A 59 -0.16 2.59 10.05
N PHE A 60 0.24 3.34 9.03
CA PHE A 60 1.22 4.42 9.11
C PHE A 60 1.12 5.31 7.87
N GLY A 61 1.69 6.51 7.96
CA GLY A 61 1.47 7.56 6.96
C GLY A 61 0.00 7.97 6.86
N ALA A 62 -0.25 8.99 6.06
CA ALA A 62 -1.57 9.53 5.83
C ALA A 62 -1.72 10.02 4.38
N TYR A 63 -2.95 9.98 3.88
CA TYR A 63 -3.32 10.66 2.64
C TYR A 63 -4.72 11.25 2.79
N LEU A 64 -4.94 12.45 2.26
CA LEU A 64 -6.17 13.23 2.49
C LEU A 64 -6.52 13.36 3.99
N SER A 65 -5.47 13.55 4.81
CA SER A 65 -5.55 13.66 6.27
C SER A 65 -6.14 12.45 6.99
N GLN A 66 -6.13 11.27 6.35
CA GLN A 66 -6.50 10.01 6.97
C GLN A 66 -5.32 9.05 7.01
N PRO A 67 -5.17 8.26 8.09
CA PRO A 67 -4.18 7.20 8.12
C PRO A 67 -4.35 6.22 6.96
N ILE A 68 -3.24 5.75 6.39
CA ILE A 68 -3.30 4.69 5.38
C ILE A 68 -3.21 3.34 6.10
N VAL A 69 -4.17 2.47 5.80
CA VAL A 69 -4.12 1.07 6.20
C VAL A 69 -3.48 0.25 5.09
N TRP A 70 -2.52 -0.56 5.47
CA TRP A 70 -1.70 -1.40 4.62
C TRP A 70 -1.92 -2.86 4.96
N ARG A 71 -2.00 -3.70 3.94
CA ARG A 71 -2.01 -5.15 4.03
C ARG A 71 -0.59 -5.68 3.85
N VAL A 72 -0.17 -6.60 4.70
CA VAL A 72 1.08 -7.35 4.52
C VAL A 72 0.83 -8.47 3.51
N ILE A 73 1.34 -8.31 2.29
CA ILE A 73 1.13 -9.26 1.19
C ILE A 73 2.31 -10.21 1.00
N ASN A 74 3.50 -9.83 1.48
CA ASN A 74 4.67 -10.70 1.49
C ASN A 74 5.65 -10.27 2.59
N LYS A 75 6.52 -11.20 3.00
CA LYS A 75 7.68 -10.94 3.83
C LYS A 75 8.91 -11.44 3.08
N VAL A 76 9.93 -10.59 2.98
CA VAL A 76 11.17 -10.92 2.27
C VAL A 76 11.90 -12.03 3.03
N ASP A 77 12.12 -13.16 2.36
CA ASP A 77 12.89 -14.29 2.84
C ASP A 77 14.13 -14.53 1.96
N ALA A 78 14.94 -15.53 2.32
CA ALA A 78 16.13 -15.89 1.55
C ALA A 78 15.81 -16.28 0.09
N ALA A 79 14.65 -16.89 -0.17
CA ALA A 79 14.23 -17.28 -1.51
C ALA A 79 13.89 -16.06 -2.38
N TYR A 80 13.18 -15.08 -1.81
CA TYR A 80 12.90 -13.80 -2.44
C TYR A 80 14.20 -13.08 -2.83
N LEU A 81 15.16 -13.00 -1.89
CA LEU A 81 16.45 -12.34 -2.14
C LEU A 81 17.27 -13.04 -3.22
N ALA A 82 17.25 -14.37 -3.25
CA ALA A 82 17.93 -15.15 -4.30
C ALA A 82 17.32 -14.93 -5.68
N ALA A 83 15.99 -14.77 -5.76
CA ALA A 83 15.28 -14.47 -7.01
C ALA A 83 15.44 -13.01 -7.45
N ASN A 84 15.72 -12.09 -6.52
CA ASN A 84 15.84 -10.65 -6.76
C ASN A 84 17.19 -10.11 -6.26
N PRO A 85 18.33 -10.59 -6.82
CA PRO A 85 19.65 -10.18 -6.39
C PRO A 85 19.84 -8.68 -6.62
N GLY A 86 20.40 -7.99 -5.63
CA GLY A 86 20.65 -6.55 -5.73
C GLY A 86 19.42 -5.66 -5.57
N SER A 87 18.29 -6.21 -5.11
CA SER A 87 17.05 -5.45 -4.84
C SER A 87 17.20 -4.36 -3.76
N GLY A 88 18.24 -4.41 -2.93
CA GLY A 88 18.42 -3.50 -1.79
C GLY A 88 17.60 -3.89 -0.55
N LEU A 89 16.88 -5.00 -0.60
CA LEU A 89 16.05 -5.53 0.47
C LEU A 89 16.84 -6.45 1.40
N HIS A 90 16.33 -6.59 2.62
CA HIS A 90 16.85 -7.48 3.65
C HIS A 90 15.79 -8.51 4.05
N GLU A 91 16.25 -9.64 4.57
CA GLU A 91 15.35 -10.63 5.15
C GLU A 91 14.53 -10.00 6.29
N GLY A 92 13.21 -10.21 6.24
CA GLY A 92 12.25 -9.61 7.15
C GLY A 92 11.57 -8.35 6.65
N ASP A 93 12.08 -7.69 5.59
CA ASP A 93 11.39 -6.53 4.99
C ASP A 93 9.96 -6.90 4.57
N LEU A 94 9.00 -6.01 4.81
CA LEU A 94 7.58 -6.26 4.56
C LEU A 94 7.16 -5.67 3.22
N MET A 95 6.51 -6.47 2.37
CA MET A 95 5.83 -5.94 1.19
C MET A 95 4.39 -5.59 1.56
N LEU A 96 4.06 -4.31 1.40
CA LEU A 96 2.79 -3.74 1.81
C LEU A 96 1.99 -3.29 0.60
N LEU A 97 0.69 -3.52 0.63
CA LEU A 97 -0.28 -3.02 -0.34
C LEU A 97 -1.37 -2.26 0.40
N SER A 98 -1.69 -1.03 -0.02
CA SER A 98 -2.82 -0.31 0.57
C SER A 98 -4.10 -1.16 0.56
N ASP A 99 -4.80 -1.22 1.70
CA ASP A 99 -6.02 -2.01 1.84
C ASP A 99 -7.08 -1.59 0.82
N LYS A 100 -7.27 -0.28 0.71
CA LYS A 100 -8.24 0.39 -0.16
C LYS A 100 -7.56 1.28 -1.19
N ILE A 101 -8.32 1.61 -2.23
CA ILE A 101 -7.96 2.65 -3.20
C ILE A 101 -7.96 4.00 -2.49
N ILE A 102 -6.80 4.66 -2.44
CA ILE A 102 -6.60 5.89 -1.67
C ILE A 102 -6.95 7.17 -2.43
N SER A 103 -7.03 7.10 -3.76
CA SER A 103 -7.32 8.24 -4.65
C SER A 103 -7.80 7.71 -6.01
N ILE A 104 -8.48 8.57 -6.78
CA ILE A 104 -8.87 8.30 -8.16
C ILE A 104 -8.07 9.25 -9.06
N LYS A 105 -7.24 8.70 -9.96
CA LYS A 105 -6.32 9.49 -10.80
C LYS A 105 -6.08 8.83 -12.16
N PRO A 106 -5.87 9.60 -13.23
CA PRO A 106 -5.33 9.05 -14.45
C PRO A 106 -3.88 8.60 -14.23
N PHE A 107 -3.46 7.57 -14.96
CA PHE A 107 -2.11 7.04 -14.91
C PHE A 107 -1.09 8.04 -15.48
N ASP A 108 -1.45 8.68 -16.61
CA ASP A 108 -0.58 9.60 -17.32
C ASP A 108 -1.37 10.63 -18.13
N ALA A 109 -0.80 11.83 -18.32
CA ALA A 109 -1.40 12.92 -19.06
C ALA A 109 -1.29 12.75 -20.59
N THR A 110 -2.22 13.35 -21.32
CA THR A 110 -2.15 13.47 -22.78
C THR A 110 -1.23 14.60 -23.24
N GLY A 111 -0.94 14.63 -24.53
CA GLY A 111 -0.37 15.78 -25.24
C GLY A 111 1.10 15.63 -25.63
N GLU A 112 1.75 14.55 -25.23
CA GLU A 112 3.12 14.24 -25.62
C GLU A 112 3.15 12.99 -26.50
N ASN A 113 3.75 13.13 -27.69
CA ASN A 113 3.85 12.04 -28.64
C ASN A 113 5.18 11.31 -28.50
N LEU A 114 6.22 11.97 -28.00
CA LEU A 114 7.58 11.45 -27.96
C LEU A 114 8.12 11.49 -26.53
N ILE A 115 8.45 10.31 -26.01
CA ILE A 115 9.03 10.18 -24.69
C ILE A 115 10.54 10.04 -24.82
N THR A 116 11.28 10.99 -24.22
CA THR A 116 12.74 10.93 -24.24
C THR A 116 13.22 9.66 -23.54
N GLY A 117 14.03 8.86 -24.25
CA GLY A 117 14.56 7.59 -23.76
C GLY A 117 13.59 6.41 -23.87
N ALA A 118 12.46 6.59 -24.56
CA ALA A 118 11.51 5.54 -24.89
C ALA A 118 10.97 5.74 -26.32
N GLY A 119 9.91 5.01 -26.66
CA GLY A 119 9.22 5.15 -27.94
C GLY A 119 8.18 6.29 -27.95
N GLY A 120 7.63 6.56 -29.12
CA GLY A 120 6.63 7.59 -29.31
C GLY A 120 5.77 7.37 -30.54
N ASP A 121 4.49 7.76 -30.44
CA ASP A 121 3.50 7.69 -31.50
C ASP A 121 2.36 8.69 -31.22
N ALA A 122 1.44 8.84 -32.18
CA ALA A 122 0.34 9.79 -32.07
C ALA A 122 -0.71 9.39 -31.01
N ASP A 123 -0.84 8.09 -30.70
CA ASP A 123 -1.84 7.61 -29.75
C ASP A 123 -1.48 8.05 -28.33
N ARG A 124 -0.18 8.12 -27.98
CA ARG A 124 0.27 8.70 -26.70
C ARG A 124 -0.11 10.16 -26.53
N GLY A 125 -0.07 10.93 -27.61
CA GLY A 125 -0.55 12.31 -27.63
C GLY A 125 -2.02 12.46 -27.29
N LEU A 126 -2.84 11.51 -27.73
CA LEU A 126 -4.29 11.54 -27.59
C LEU A 126 -4.78 10.90 -26.29
N TYR A 127 -4.10 9.84 -25.83
CA TYR A 127 -4.60 8.96 -24.78
C TYR A 127 -3.65 8.82 -23.59
N GLY A 128 -2.49 9.48 -23.61
CA GLY A 128 -1.43 9.36 -22.62
C GLY A 128 -0.55 8.13 -22.83
N SER A 129 0.52 8.00 -22.05
CA SER A 129 1.48 6.90 -22.19
C SER A 129 1.31 5.81 -21.15
N ASN A 130 1.59 4.56 -21.54
CA ASN A 130 1.74 3.45 -20.60
C ASN A 130 3.16 3.25 -20.08
N TYR A 131 4.10 4.13 -20.42
CA TYR A 131 5.50 4.01 -20.00
C TYR A 131 5.71 4.46 -18.55
N TRP A 132 5.63 3.51 -17.61
CA TRP A 132 5.73 3.73 -16.15
C TRP A 132 6.88 4.64 -15.72
N ASP A 133 8.08 4.45 -16.29
CA ASP A 133 9.30 5.14 -15.86
C ASP A 133 9.20 6.67 -15.95
N LYS A 134 8.33 7.19 -16.83
CA LYS A 134 8.04 8.62 -16.99
C LYS A 134 6.59 9.00 -16.68
N SER A 135 5.78 8.05 -16.22
CA SER A 135 4.37 8.28 -15.91
C SER A 135 4.18 9.34 -14.82
N ASN A 136 3.12 10.13 -14.93
CA ASN A 136 2.75 11.08 -13.89
C ASN A 136 2.47 10.40 -12.54
N LEU A 137 1.89 9.19 -12.52
CA LEU A 137 1.66 8.46 -11.27
C LEU A 137 2.96 8.06 -10.57
N LYS A 138 3.97 7.57 -11.29
CA LYS A 138 5.28 7.27 -10.71
C LYS A 138 5.91 8.52 -10.10
N ALA A 139 5.86 9.63 -10.84
CA ALA A 139 6.39 10.93 -10.39
C ALA A 139 5.71 11.40 -9.10
N TRP A 140 4.38 11.34 -9.04
CA TRP A 140 3.62 11.74 -7.87
C TRP A 140 3.84 10.80 -6.67
N LEU A 141 3.80 9.48 -6.87
CA LEU A 141 3.98 8.46 -5.83
C LEU A 141 5.34 8.57 -5.13
N ASN A 142 6.37 9.00 -5.84
CA ASN A 142 7.74 9.07 -5.32
C ASN A 142 8.21 10.50 -4.97
N SER A 143 7.31 11.49 -5.04
CA SER A 143 7.66 12.88 -4.75
C SER A 143 7.38 13.26 -3.30
N SER A 144 8.36 13.90 -2.67
CA SER A 144 8.21 14.59 -1.38
C SER A 144 7.92 16.10 -1.53
N ALA A 145 7.73 16.58 -2.77
CA ALA A 145 7.55 17.98 -3.07
C ALA A 145 6.22 18.54 -2.52
N GLY A 146 6.22 19.82 -2.21
CA GLY A 146 5.01 20.56 -1.82
C GLY A 146 3.97 20.66 -2.95
N ALA A 147 2.83 21.26 -2.63
CA ALA A 147 1.72 21.41 -3.56
C ALA A 147 2.15 22.23 -4.80
N GLY A 148 1.86 21.70 -6.00
CA GLY A 148 2.16 22.36 -7.27
C GLY A 148 3.63 22.38 -7.66
N THR A 149 4.50 21.67 -6.94
CA THR A 149 5.95 21.63 -7.21
C THR A 149 6.49 20.24 -7.48
N VAL A 150 5.63 19.26 -7.73
CA VAL A 150 6.03 17.91 -8.15
C VAL A 150 6.78 18.01 -9.49
N ASP A 151 8.00 17.45 -9.53
CA ASP A 151 8.71 17.26 -10.78
C ASP A 151 8.05 16.12 -11.56
N TRP A 152 7.43 16.47 -12.68
CA TRP A 152 6.78 15.52 -13.59
C TRP A 152 7.78 14.80 -14.50
N LEU A 153 9.03 14.59 -14.04
CA LEU A 153 10.09 13.85 -14.74
C LEU A 153 10.41 14.40 -16.13
N THR A 154 10.41 15.74 -16.24
CA THR A 154 10.49 16.51 -17.50
C THR A 154 9.36 16.22 -18.49
N TYR A 155 8.24 15.70 -18.01
CA TYR A 155 7.05 15.36 -18.80
C TYR A 155 5.92 16.36 -18.56
N LEU A 156 4.83 16.20 -19.31
CA LEU A 156 3.64 17.03 -19.18
C LEU A 156 2.92 16.73 -17.86
N SER A 157 2.48 17.78 -17.15
CA SER A 157 1.70 17.63 -15.93
C SER A 157 0.23 17.23 -16.20
N PRO A 158 -0.42 16.50 -15.28
CA PRO A 158 -1.80 16.03 -15.39
C PRO A 158 -2.82 17.12 -15.04
N THR A 159 -2.82 18.19 -15.85
CA THR A 159 -3.76 19.31 -15.73
C THR A 159 -5.16 18.91 -16.22
N ALA A 160 -6.18 19.71 -15.87
CA ALA A 160 -7.55 19.53 -16.34
C ALA A 160 -7.67 19.43 -17.88
N ALA A 161 -6.79 20.07 -18.63
CA ALA A 161 -6.81 20.04 -20.10
C ALA A 161 -6.19 18.77 -20.70
N ARG A 162 -5.51 17.94 -19.88
CA ARG A 162 -4.72 16.80 -20.33
C ARG A 162 -5.17 15.46 -19.75
N VAL A 163 -6.36 15.47 -19.16
CA VAL A 163 -6.95 14.31 -18.51
C VAL A 163 -8.38 14.16 -18.98
N TYR A 164 -8.88 12.93 -19.01
CA TYR A 164 -10.18 12.63 -19.58
C TYR A 164 -11.31 13.45 -18.94
N SER A 165 -12.09 14.14 -19.78
CA SER A 165 -13.22 14.99 -19.35
C SER A 165 -12.88 16.02 -18.27
N SER A 166 -11.59 16.39 -18.15
CA SER A 166 -11.09 17.25 -17.09
C SER A 166 -11.31 16.73 -15.67
N TYR A 167 -11.56 15.42 -15.52
CA TYR A 167 -11.79 14.80 -14.22
C TYR A 167 -10.47 14.50 -13.51
N ASN A 168 -10.50 14.66 -12.18
CA ASN A 168 -9.41 14.33 -11.26
C ASN A 168 -7.99 14.76 -11.71
N PRO A 169 -7.78 16.00 -12.19
CA PRO A 169 -6.44 16.52 -12.39
C PRO A 169 -5.72 16.64 -11.04
N TYR A 170 -4.40 16.47 -11.04
CA TYR A 170 -3.61 16.47 -9.81
C TYR A 170 -2.28 17.19 -9.96
N ASP A 171 -2.16 18.06 -10.97
CA ASP A 171 -0.97 18.89 -11.20
C ASP A 171 -0.69 19.87 -10.05
N ALA A 172 -1.73 20.30 -9.34
CA ALA A 172 -1.62 21.18 -8.18
C ALA A 172 -1.43 20.43 -6.85
N GLU A 173 -1.54 19.10 -6.83
CA GLU A 173 -1.36 18.34 -5.59
C GLU A 173 0.11 18.33 -5.14
N LYS A 174 0.32 18.13 -3.84
CA LYS A 174 1.64 17.77 -3.31
C LYS A 174 1.97 16.32 -3.68
N GLY A 175 3.25 15.98 -3.66
CA GLY A 175 3.69 14.60 -3.87
C GLY A 175 3.11 13.64 -2.81
N PHE A 176 3.01 12.35 -3.14
CA PHE A 176 2.47 11.34 -2.21
C PHE A 176 3.32 11.22 -0.94
N LEU A 177 4.65 11.29 -1.06
CA LEU A 177 5.60 11.24 0.06
C LEU A 177 5.84 12.61 0.71
N ALA A 178 5.09 13.65 0.34
CA ALA A 178 5.28 14.99 0.87
C ALA A 178 4.99 15.07 2.38
N ASP A 179 5.52 16.11 3.01
CA ASP A 179 5.26 16.38 4.42
C ASP A 179 3.74 16.50 4.69
N GLY A 180 3.33 15.99 5.85
CA GLY A 180 1.93 15.82 6.24
C GLY A 180 1.25 14.58 5.64
N ASN A 181 1.86 13.88 4.68
CA ASN A 181 1.48 12.51 4.33
C ASN A 181 2.41 11.50 5.00
N PHE A 182 3.71 11.70 4.88
CA PHE A 182 4.72 10.91 5.57
C PHE A 182 5.72 11.83 6.24
N ASN A 183 6.17 11.49 7.44
CA ASN A 183 7.25 12.20 8.11
C ASN A 183 8.62 11.67 7.65
N GLY A 184 9.70 12.35 8.05
CA GLY A 184 11.06 11.98 7.65
C GLY A 184 11.50 10.59 8.11
N VAL A 185 11.04 10.14 9.28
CA VAL A 185 11.34 8.79 9.81
C VAL A 185 10.60 7.74 8.98
N GLU A 186 9.30 7.89 8.76
CA GLU A 186 8.51 6.96 7.92
C GLU A 186 9.13 6.83 6.53
N ARG A 187 9.47 7.94 5.89
CA ARG A 187 10.13 7.93 4.57
C ARG A 187 11.45 7.16 4.58
N SER A 188 12.25 7.27 5.65
CA SER A 188 13.53 6.56 5.74
C SER A 188 13.37 5.04 5.86
N LYS A 189 12.17 4.55 6.20
CA LYS A 189 11.85 3.12 6.35
C LYS A 189 11.22 2.53 5.09
N ILE A 190 10.78 3.38 4.15
CA ILE A 190 10.28 2.95 2.85
C ILE A 190 11.48 2.64 1.96
N MET A 191 11.63 1.37 1.61
CA MET A 191 12.79 0.89 0.88
C MET A 191 12.63 1.16 -0.62
N PRO A 192 13.60 1.82 -1.29
CA PRO A 192 13.64 1.88 -2.73
C PRO A 192 13.98 0.50 -3.28
N VAL A 193 13.18 0.00 -4.22
CA VAL A 193 13.34 -1.33 -4.81
C VAL A 193 13.31 -1.23 -6.33
N THR A 194 14.13 -2.04 -6.98
CA THR A 194 14.13 -2.19 -8.44
C THR A 194 13.14 -3.26 -8.85
N HIS A 195 12.19 -2.88 -9.68
CA HIS A 195 11.14 -3.74 -10.19
C HIS A 195 11.30 -3.95 -11.69
N LYS A 196 11.00 -5.18 -12.11
CA LYS A 196 10.68 -5.45 -13.51
C LYS A 196 9.32 -4.80 -13.83
N THR A 197 9.30 -4.00 -14.90
CA THR A 197 8.08 -3.42 -15.47
C THR A 197 7.99 -3.76 -16.95
N ILE A 198 6.87 -4.36 -17.36
CA ILE A 198 6.62 -4.73 -18.76
C ILE A 198 6.52 -3.49 -19.62
N LEU A 199 7.14 -3.56 -20.79
CA LEU A 199 7.14 -2.49 -21.79
C LEU A 199 6.11 -2.72 -22.90
N ALA A 200 5.61 -1.63 -23.47
CA ALA A 200 5.02 -1.63 -24.80
C ALA A 200 6.07 -2.01 -25.86
N ASP A 201 5.62 -2.64 -26.94
CA ASP A 201 6.48 -3.03 -28.06
C ASP A 201 7.19 -1.81 -28.68
N THR A 202 6.49 -0.67 -28.74
CA THR A 202 7.04 0.62 -29.20
C THR A 202 8.23 1.07 -28.34
N ASP A 203 8.21 0.83 -27.03
CA ASP A 203 9.33 1.19 -26.15
C ASP A 203 10.43 0.12 -26.19
N ALA A 204 10.06 -1.15 -26.24
CA ALA A 204 11.00 -2.28 -26.32
C ALA A 204 11.82 -2.29 -27.62
N ALA A 205 11.30 -1.70 -28.69
CA ALA A 205 12.02 -1.47 -29.94
C ALA A 205 13.10 -0.38 -29.84
N THR A 206 13.15 0.38 -28.74
CA THR A 206 14.15 1.42 -28.49
C THR A 206 15.22 0.96 -27.48
N ALA A 207 16.11 1.87 -27.08
CA ALA A 207 17.10 1.62 -26.02
C ALA A 207 16.50 1.59 -24.60
N ALA A 208 15.17 1.65 -24.44
CA ALA A 208 14.51 1.73 -23.13
C ALA A 208 14.58 0.44 -22.31
N LYS A 209 14.69 -0.73 -22.96
CA LYS A 209 14.59 -2.05 -22.32
C LYS A 209 15.85 -2.43 -21.55
N THR A 210 15.64 -3.06 -20.39
CA THR A 210 16.70 -3.74 -19.64
C THR A 210 16.89 -5.16 -20.15
N GLY A 211 15.79 -5.85 -20.49
CA GLY A 211 15.86 -7.23 -20.97
C GLY A 211 14.55 -7.72 -21.57
N GLY A 212 14.48 -9.04 -21.75
CA GLY A 212 13.39 -9.74 -22.43
C GLY A 212 13.67 -9.97 -23.92
N THR A 213 12.98 -10.96 -24.46
CA THR A 213 13.17 -11.47 -25.82
C THR A 213 11.91 -11.41 -26.67
N GLU A 214 10.75 -11.19 -26.07
CA GLU A 214 9.45 -11.21 -26.76
C GLU A 214 8.45 -10.22 -26.17
N SER A 215 7.37 -9.96 -26.92
CA SER A 215 6.23 -9.16 -26.44
C SER A 215 5.46 -9.90 -25.36
N HIS A 216 4.92 -9.19 -24.37
CA HIS A 216 4.02 -9.79 -23.39
C HIS A 216 2.65 -10.08 -24.01
N THR A 217 2.11 -11.28 -23.82
CA THR A 217 0.88 -11.71 -24.50
C THR A 217 -0.25 -12.02 -23.53
N TYR A 218 -1.33 -11.24 -23.57
CA TYR A 218 -2.72 -11.60 -23.18
C TYR A 218 -3.59 -10.33 -23.26
N THR A 219 -4.91 -10.47 -23.34
CA THR A 219 -5.84 -9.34 -23.35
C THR A 219 -6.44 -9.11 -21.96
N SER A 220 -7.48 -9.89 -21.61
CA SER A 220 -8.21 -9.80 -20.35
C SER A 220 -8.31 -11.19 -19.73
N THR A 221 -7.79 -11.37 -18.51
CA THR A 221 -7.71 -12.68 -17.85
C THR A 221 -7.43 -12.56 -16.34
N ASN A 222 -7.53 -13.66 -15.59
CA ASN A 222 -7.17 -13.63 -14.16
C ASN A 222 -5.65 -13.43 -13.95
N ALA A 223 -5.23 -13.04 -12.75
CA ALA A 223 -3.82 -12.71 -12.49
C ALA A 223 -2.84 -13.86 -12.74
N SER A 224 -3.27 -15.12 -12.55
CA SER A 224 -2.42 -16.30 -12.79
C SER A 224 -2.16 -16.55 -14.27
N ALA A 225 -3.17 -16.39 -15.13
CA ALA A 225 -2.99 -16.49 -16.58
C ALA A 225 -2.28 -15.24 -17.15
N ALA A 226 -2.43 -14.08 -16.50
CA ALA A 226 -1.77 -12.85 -16.92
C ALA A 226 -0.23 -12.94 -16.89
N VAL A 227 0.36 -13.92 -16.20
CA VAL A 227 1.83 -14.07 -16.09
C VAL A 227 2.43 -15.14 -17.02
N GLU A 228 1.65 -15.69 -17.95
CA GLU A 228 2.04 -16.86 -18.78
C GLU A 228 3.42 -16.73 -19.44
N ASN A 229 3.72 -15.59 -20.07
CA ASN A 229 5.01 -15.35 -20.73
C ASN A 229 5.87 -14.25 -20.07
N TYR A 230 5.58 -13.94 -18.80
CA TYR A 230 6.24 -12.86 -18.04
C TYR A 230 7.77 -12.99 -17.99
N VAL A 231 8.29 -14.21 -17.92
CA VAL A 231 9.74 -14.48 -17.83
C VAL A 231 10.49 -13.93 -19.04
N ASN A 232 9.93 -14.09 -20.24
CA ASN A 232 10.56 -13.72 -21.50
C ASN A 232 10.14 -12.33 -22.01
N ALA A 233 9.06 -11.78 -21.46
CA ALA A 233 8.53 -10.48 -21.88
C ALA A 233 9.56 -9.35 -21.81
N ASN A 234 9.53 -8.45 -22.78
CA ASN A 234 10.34 -7.23 -22.80
C ASN A 234 10.00 -6.35 -21.60
N TYR A 235 11.04 -5.88 -20.90
CA TYR A 235 10.88 -5.13 -19.67
C TYR A 235 11.95 -4.06 -19.50
N LYS A 236 11.64 -3.12 -18.60
CA LYS A 236 12.58 -2.17 -18.03
C LYS A 236 12.62 -2.36 -16.52
N ASP A 237 13.82 -2.28 -15.97
CA ASP A 237 14.01 -2.16 -14.53
C ASP A 237 13.83 -0.71 -14.10
N THR A 238 12.92 -0.47 -13.15
CA THR A 238 12.64 0.84 -12.57
C THR A 238 12.80 0.79 -11.06
N THR A 239 13.46 1.79 -10.48
CA THR A 239 13.65 1.89 -9.03
C THR A 239 12.70 2.93 -8.45
N GLU A 240 11.89 2.52 -7.49
CA GLU A 240 10.95 3.38 -6.79
C GLU A 240 10.76 2.95 -5.33
N SER A 241 10.39 3.91 -4.47
CA SER A 241 10.07 3.67 -3.06
C SER A 241 8.59 3.30 -2.88
N VAL A 242 7.71 3.92 -3.66
CA VAL A 242 6.29 3.60 -3.71
C VAL A 242 5.90 3.32 -5.16
N PHE A 243 5.21 2.21 -5.37
CA PHE A 243 4.87 1.69 -6.69
C PHE A 243 3.42 1.25 -6.78
N LEU A 244 2.97 0.95 -7.99
CA LEU A 244 1.80 0.11 -8.22
C LEU A 244 2.28 -1.31 -8.48
N LEU A 245 1.54 -2.31 -8.03
CA LEU A 245 1.90 -3.70 -8.31
C LEU A 245 2.02 -3.94 -9.82
N GLY A 246 2.99 -4.76 -10.19
CA GLY A 246 3.05 -5.39 -11.50
C GLY A 246 2.16 -6.64 -11.50
N ILE A 247 1.89 -7.18 -12.68
CA ILE A 247 1.04 -8.37 -12.85
C ILE A 247 1.65 -9.60 -12.17
N LYS A 248 2.98 -9.70 -12.13
CA LYS A 248 3.67 -10.80 -11.45
C LYS A 248 3.57 -10.69 -9.94
N GLU A 249 3.71 -9.50 -9.38
CA GLU A 249 3.55 -9.28 -7.94
C GLU A 249 2.10 -9.46 -7.51
N LEU A 250 1.14 -8.98 -8.31
CA LEU A 250 -0.27 -9.24 -8.10
C LEU A 250 -0.53 -10.76 -8.09
N ASN A 251 0.02 -11.50 -9.05
CA ASN A 251 -0.11 -12.94 -9.07
C ASN A 251 0.53 -13.60 -7.84
N ASP A 252 1.81 -13.36 -7.59
CA ASP A 252 2.58 -14.12 -6.62
C ASP A 252 2.17 -13.83 -5.18
N TYR A 253 1.93 -12.55 -4.88
CA TYR A 253 1.77 -12.09 -3.50
C TYR A 253 0.32 -11.78 -3.13
N VAL A 254 -0.60 -11.76 -4.11
CA VAL A 254 -2.02 -11.51 -3.85
C VAL A 254 -2.89 -12.67 -4.33
N TYR A 255 -2.86 -13.02 -5.61
CA TYR A 255 -3.78 -13.98 -6.21
C TYR A 255 -3.43 -15.45 -5.90
N SER A 256 -2.17 -15.83 -6.05
CA SER A 256 -1.69 -17.20 -5.82
C SER A 256 -1.18 -17.42 -4.40
N ASN A 257 -1.27 -16.38 -3.56
CA ASN A 257 -0.81 -16.44 -2.17
C ASN A 257 -1.85 -17.18 -1.31
N GLY A 258 -1.60 -18.47 -1.06
CA GLY A 258 -2.50 -19.34 -0.31
C GLY A 258 -2.76 -18.91 1.14
N VAL A 259 -1.96 -18.00 1.70
CA VAL A 259 -2.20 -17.40 3.03
C VAL A 259 -3.36 -16.40 2.97
N LEU A 260 -3.55 -15.71 1.84
CA LEU A 260 -4.54 -14.64 1.67
C LEU A 260 -5.91 -15.15 1.21
N GLY A 261 -6.05 -16.45 0.98
CA GLY A 261 -7.33 -17.11 0.72
C GLY A 261 -7.55 -17.51 -0.73
N ASP A 262 -8.68 -17.11 -1.30
CA ASP A 262 -9.24 -17.64 -2.56
C ASP A 262 -8.63 -17.05 -3.85
N GLY A 263 -7.64 -16.17 -3.71
CA GLY A 263 -6.96 -15.47 -4.81
C GLY A 263 -7.75 -14.32 -5.44
N VAL A 264 -9.04 -14.17 -5.15
CA VAL A 264 -9.90 -13.17 -5.78
C VAL A 264 -10.24 -12.05 -4.81
N THR A 265 -10.53 -12.39 -3.55
CA THR A 265 -10.98 -11.45 -2.53
C THR A 265 -9.95 -10.34 -2.28
N TRP A 266 -8.66 -10.68 -2.26
CA TRP A 266 -7.58 -9.73 -2.01
C TRP A 266 -7.16 -8.91 -3.24
N THR A 267 -7.48 -9.44 -4.43
CA THR A 267 -7.27 -8.76 -5.71
C THR A 267 -8.26 -7.61 -5.90
N LYS A 268 -9.45 -7.67 -5.30
CA LYS A 268 -10.43 -6.58 -5.38
C LYS A 268 -10.18 -5.50 -4.32
N ALA A 269 -10.60 -4.27 -4.60
CA ALA A 269 -10.42 -3.14 -3.68
C ALA A 269 -11.65 -2.24 -3.64
N TYR A 270 -11.97 -1.75 -2.45
CA TYR A 270 -12.94 -0.66 -2.25
C TYR A 270 -12.22 0.69 -2.25
N PRO A 271 -12.83 1.78 -2.71
CA PRO A 271 -12.31 3.12 -2.49
C PRO A 271 -12.53 3.56 -1.04
N THR A 272 -11.61 4.39 -0.52
CA THR A 272 -11.85 5.13 0.73
C THR A 272 -12.92 6.19 0.53
N GLY A 273 -13.61 6.61 1.59
CA GLY A 273 -14.59 7.71 1.51
C GLY A 273 -13.94 9.02 1.03
N GLN A 274 -12.67 9.23 1.36
CA GLN A 274 -11.88 10.38 0.96
C GLN A 274 -11.53 10.34 -0.53
N ALA A 275 -11.23 9.17 -1.09
CA ALA A 275 -11.04 9.03 -2.53
C ALA A 275 -12.32 9.38 -3.30
N VAL A 276 -13.48 8.91 -2.83
CA VAL A 276 -14.79 9.24 -3.43
C VAL A 276 -15.08 10.74 -3.34
N THR A 277 -14.84 11.34 -2.17
CA THR A 277 -15.06 12.77 -1.93
C THR A 277 -14.12 13.63 -2.78
N GLN A 278 -12.83 13.29 -2.83
CA GLN A 278 -11.84 13.95 -3.68
C GLN A 278 -12.25 13.84 -5.14
N SER A 279 -12.72 12.67 -5.58
CA SER A 279 -13.10 12.47 -6.98
C SER A 279 -14.35 13.26 -7.39
N THR A 280 -15.32 13.35 -6.49
CA THR A 280 -16.51 14.22 -6.63
C THR A 280 -16.09 15.67 -6.80
N ALA A 281 -15.16 16.16 -5.96
CA ALA A 281 -14.60 17.51 -6.09
C ALA A 281 -13.77 17.70 -7.38
N GLY A 282 -13.16 16.61 -7.87
CA GLY A 282 -12.46 16.53 -9.15
C GLY A 282 -13.38 16.40 -10.36
N GLY A 283 -14.71 16.47 -10.20
CA GLY A 283 -15.69 16.53 -11.28
C GLY A 283 -16.32 15.19 -11.67
N TYR A 284 -15.87 14.06 -11.14
CA TYR A 284 -16.43 12.75 -11.44
C TYR A 284 -17.46 12.33 -10.38
N THR A 285 -18.71 12.11 -10.80
CA THR A 285 -19.88 11.95 -9.90
C THR A 285 -20.69 10.68 -10.16
N ASP A 286 -20.04 9.64 -10.68
CA ASP A 286 -20.69 8.35 -10.92
C ASP A 286 -21.09 7.68 -9.59
N ALA A 287 -22.37 7.29 -9.48
CA ALA A 287 -22.90 6.65 -8.27
C ALA A 287 -22.27 5.27 -7.99
N GLY A 288 -21.70 4.62 -9.00
CA GLY A 288 -20.93 3.39 -8.87
C GLY A 288 -19.64 3.57 -8.06
N LEU A 289 -19.04 4.77 -8.09
CA LEU A 289 -17.88 5.09 -7.25
C LEU A 289 -18.34 5.39 -5.82
N ASN A 290 -18.36 4.37 -4.98
CA ASN A 290 -18.74 4.48 -3.57
C ASN A 290 -17.98 3.47 -2.70
N THR A 291 -18.02 3.64 -1.38
CA THR A 291 -17.27 2.82 -0.42
C THR A 291 -17.83 1.40 -0.25
N GLY A 292 -19.00 1.10 -0.82
CA GLY A 292 -19.68 -0.20 -0.73
C GLY A 292 -19.54 -1.06 -1.99
N ALA A 293 -18.83 -0.59 -3.01
CA ALA A 293 -18.61 -1.31 -4.26
C ALA A 293 -17.12 -1.43 -4.58
N TYR A 294 -16.73 -2.56 -5.16
CA TYR A 294 -15.38 -2.70 -5.72
C TYR A 294 -15.17 -1.71 -6.86
N TRP A 295 -13.95 -1.20 -6.97
CA TRP A 295 -13.58 -0.28 -8.03
C TRP A 295 -12.30 -0.74 -8.71
N TYR A 296 -12.17 -0.39 -9.98
CA TYR A 296 -10.99 -0.74 -10.77
C TYR A 296 -9.79 0.13 -10.39
N TYR A 297 -8.59 -0.42 -10.48
CA TYR A 297 -7.36 0.29 -10.11
C TYR A 297 -6.17 -0.08 -10.98
N TRP A 298 -5.25 0.87 -11.15
CA TRP A 298 -4.07 0.71 -12.01
C TRP A 298 -3.05 -0.29 -11.48
N LEU A 299 -2.41 -0.99 -12.41
CA LEU A 299 -1.12 -1.66 -12.24
C LEU A 299 -0.05 -0.85 -12.99
N ARG A 300 1.23 -1.10 -12.73
CA ARG A 300 2.32 -0.36 -13.42
C ARG A 300 2.66 -0.89 -14.81
N ASP A 301 2.27 -2.11 -15.13
CA ASP A 301 2.71 -2.78 -16.36
C ASP A 301 2.01 -2.24 -17.61
N SER A 302 2.77 -2.14 -18.70
CA SER A 302 2.24 -1.81 -20.01
C SER A 302 1.41 -2.98 -20.57
N TYR A 303 0.36 -2.68 -21.33
CA TYR A 303 -0.12 -3.61 -22.33
C TYR A 303 0.86 -3.60 -23.53
N ALA A 304 1.52 -4.72 -23.80
CA ALA A 304 2.64 -4.71 -24.74
C ALA A 304 2.25 -4.28 -26.16
N SER A 305 1.09 -4.72 -26.65
CA SER A 305 0.66 -4.51 -28.04
C SER A 305 0.22 -3.07 -28.37
N ASN A 306 0.07 -2.19 -27.38
CA ASN A 306 -0.29 -0.79 -27.60
C ASN A 306 0.41 0.13 -26.59
N SER A 307 1.02 1.21 -27.05
CA SER A 307 1.78 2.19 -26.26
C SER A 307 0.93 3.12 -25.38
N CYS A 308 -0.40 3.06 -25.51
CA CYS A 308 -1.35 3.87 -24.75
C CYS A 308 -2.36 3.03 -23.96
N ASN A 309 -2.02 1.79 -23.61
CA ASN A 309 -2.86 0.95 -22.76
C ASN A 309 -2.08 0.45 -21.54
N VAL A 310 -2.59 0.72 -20.35
CA VAL A 310 -1.99 0.32 -19.05
C VAL A 310 -2.80 -0.81 -18.45
N ARG A 311 -2.12 -1.76 -17.81
CA ARG A 311 -2.78 -2.84 -17.08
C ARG A 311 -3.51 -2.32 -15.85
N TYR A 312 -4.65 -2.91 -15.55
CA TYR A 312 -5.44 -2.58 -14.37
C TYR A 312 -6.19 -3.81 -13.88
N VAL A 313 -6.72 -3.73 -12.67
CA VAL A 313 -7.59 -4.76 -12.10
C VAL A 313 -9.04 -4.28 -12.17
N TYR A 314 -9.91 -5.07 -12.80
CA TYR A 314 -11.35 -4.82 -12.90
C TYR A 314 -12.07 -5.11 -11.57
N THR A 315 -13.33 -4.70 -11.45
CA THR A 315 -14.11 -4.84 -10.20
C THR A 315 -14.36 -6.28 -9.77
N ASP A 316 -14.20 -7.24 -10.68
CA ASP A 316 -14.30 -8.68 -10.42
C ASP A 316 -12.95 -9.35 -10.15
N GLY A 317 -11.83 -8.61 -10.23
CA GLY A 317 -10.47 -9.09 -10.00
C GLY A 317 -9.73 -9.56 -11.26
N VAL A 318 -10.34 -9.44 -12.44
CA VAL A 318 -9.67 -9.71 -13.72
C VAL A 318 -8.64 -8.64 -14.03
N VAL A 319 -7.50 -9.03 -14.61
CA VAL A 319 -6.51 -8.11 -15.17
C VAL A 319 -6.89 -7.78 -16.60
N ASP A 320 -7.04 -6.50 -16.89
CA ASP A 320 -7.42 -5.96 -18.19
C ASP A 320 -6.54 -4.74 -18.53
N TYR A 321 -6.86 -4.01 -19.59
CA TYR A 321 -6.13 -2.82 -20.01
C TYR A 321 -7.04 -1.65 -20.40
N TYR A 322 -6.60 -0.42 -20.13
CA TYR A 322 -7.34 0.77 -20.51
C TYR A 322 -6.43 1.97 -20.79
N TYR A 323 -6.98 3.06 -21.32
CA TYR A 323 -6.20 4.24 -21.66
C TYR A 323 -5.72 4.99 -20.40
N PRO A 324 -4.45 5.39 -20.32
CA PRO A 324 -3.85 5.95 -19.11
C PRO A 324 -4.40 7.33 -18.72
N TYR A 325 -4.81 8.16 -19.69
CA TYR A 325 -5.40 9.48 -19.40
C TYR A 325 -6.79 9.43 -18.76
N ILE A 326 -7.35 8.23 -18.63
CA ILE A 326 -8.69 8.05 -18.10
C ILE A 326 -8.66 8.22 -16.59
N SER A 327 -9.29 9.29 -16.13
CA SER A 327 -9.17 9.76 -14.76
C SER A 327 -10.09 9.07 -13.75
N ILE A 328 -10.69 7.94 -14.07
CA ILE A 328 -11.72 7.32 -13.21
C ILE A 328 -11.20 6.10 -12.44
N PHE A 329 -9.92 5.75 -12.60
CA PHE A 329 -9.29 4.57 -12.02
C PHE A 329 -8.66 4.85 -10.66
N GLY A 330 -8.73 3.84 -9.80
CA GLY A 330 -8.15 3.88 -8.47
C GLY A 330 -6.63 3.78 -8.46
N VAL A 331 -6.04 4.43 -7.45
CA VAL A 331 -4.63 4.26 -7.08
C VAL A 331 -4.55 3.43 -5.80
N ARG A 332 -3.90 2.27 -5.91
CA ARG A 332 -3.67 1.33 -4.82
C ARG A 332 -2.15 1.13 -4.65
N PRO A 333 -1.45 2.03 -3.95
CA PRO A 333 0.01 1.97 -3.82
C PRO A 333 0.45 0.74 -3.03
N ALA A 334 1.67 0.32 -3.34
CA ALA A 334 2.45 -0.68 -2.64
C ALA A 334 3.85 -0.14 -2.33
N LEU A 335 4.50 -0.70 -1.33
CA LEU A 335 5.86 -0.36 -0.94
C LEU A 335 6.53 -1.52 -0.19
N PHE A 336 7.86 -1.45 -0.08
CA PHE A 336 8.60 -2.27 0.88
C PHE A 336 8.92 -1.43 2.12
N LEU A 337 8.67 -2.01 3.30
CA LEU A 337 8.90 -1.36 4.59
C LEU A 337 9.96 -2.13 5.38
N SER A 338 11.00 -1.43 5.83
CA SER A 338 11.97 -2.00 6.76
C SER A 338 11.37 -2.05 8.17
N PRO A 339 11.32 -3.24 8.82
CA PRO A 339 10.86 -3.39 10.19
C PRO A 339 11.86 -2.88 11.24
N SER A 340 13.04 -2.39 10.82
CA SER A 340 14.06 -1.92 11.76
C SER A 340 13.57 -0.73 12.58
N GLY A 341 13.58 -0.87 13.92
CA GLY A 341 13.10 0.16 14.85
C GLY A 341 11.58 0.38 14.82
N MET A 342 10.83 -0.52 14.19
CA MET A 342 9.38 -0.54 14.22
C MET A 342 8.87 -1.14 15.52
N THR A 343 7.93 -0.45 16.15
CA THR A 343 7.13 -0.91 17.29
C THR A 343 5.66 -0.89 16.91
N LEU A 344 4.88 -1.80 17.47
CA LEU A 344 3.45 -1.93 17.21
C LEU A 344 2.66 -1.61 18.49
N ASP A 345 1.47 -1.04 18.32
CA ASP A 345 0.57 -0.66 19.42
C ASP A 345 -0.18 -1.84 20.09
N GLY A 346 0.06 -3.08 19.62
CA GLY A 346 -0.50 -4.30 20.20
C GLY A 346 -1.90 -4.68 19.67
N ALA A 347 -2.40 -4.00 18.62
CA ALA A 347 -3.62 -4.45 17.96
C ALA A 347 -3.44 -5.83 17.29
N SER A 348 -4.53 -6.56 17.02
CA SER A 348 -4.41 -7.91 16.44
C SER A 348 -3.85 -7.88 15.01
N GLY A 349 -4.10 -6.81 14.26
CA GLY A 349 -3.80 -6.73 12.84
C GLY A 349 -4.64 -7.68 11.98
N ALA A 350 -5.67 -8.35 12.53
CA ALA A 350 -6.41 -9.38 11.79
C ALA A 350 -7.40 -8.81 10.76
N SER A 351 -7.75 -7.53 10.88
CA SER A 351 -8.68 -6.83 10.00
C SER A 351 -8.32 -5.35 9.85
N GLU A 352 -8.92 -4.66 8.87
CA GLU A 352 -8.71 -3.21 8.68
C GLU A 352 -8.99 -2.40 9.96
N GLY A 353 -10.06 -2.73 10.69
CA GLY A 353 -10.44 -2.04 11.93
C GLY A 353 -9.51 -2.32 13.11
N GLU A 354 -8.68 -3.37 13.01
CA GLU A 354 -7.73 -3.81 14.03
C GLU A 354 -6.29 -3.65 13.56
N ALA A 355 -6.04 -2.84 12.52
CA ALA A 355 -4.71 -2.62 11.98
C ALA A 355 -3.75 -2.05 13.04
N ASN A 356 -2.58 -2.66 13.17
CA ASN A 356 -1.54 -2.22 14.10
C ASN A 356 -1.01 -0.85 13.69
N THR A 357 -1.00 0.10 14.61
CA THR A 357 -0.34 1.39 14.38
C THR A 357 1.16 1.21 14.55
N ILE A 358 1.92 1.65 13.55
CA ILE A 358 3.38 1.63 13.61
C ILE A 358 3.88 2.89 14.31
N THR A 359 4.78 2.70 15.26
CA THR A 359 5.64 3.74 15.82
C THR A 359 7.11 3.41 15.56
N TRP A 360 7.96 4.42 15.59
CA TRP A 360 9.39 4.29 15.32
C TRP A 360 10.20 4.78 16.52
N GLU A 361 11.22 4.02 16.91
CA GLU A 361 12.21 4.41 17.93
C GLU A 361 13.19 5.49 17.46
#